data_AF-A0A919E1M0-F1
#
_entry.id   AF-A0A919E1M0-F1
#
_cell.length_a   1.000
_cell.length_b   1.000
_cell.length_c   1.000
_cell.angle_alpha   90.00
_cell.angle_beta   90.00
_cell.angle_gamma   90.00
#
_symmetry.space_group_name_H-M   'P 1'
#
loop_
_entity.id
_entity.type
_entity.pdbx_description
1 polymer ?
#
loop_
_entity_poly.entity_id
_entity_poly.type
_entity_poly.pdbx_seq_one_letter_code
_entity_poly.pdbx_strand_id
1 'polypeptide(L)'
;MWLARGRHVGTAARDVLGHTLRQHKDAGVVDDFQELPEADGAGRRVFEARWRVAGEVTVRARLTLARPSAGSQEWTLVAEAEAHWDPAWPSPAGKFWPDDPDVTWDRDTATGLRLRGINFLPDEDKAVRRRLRDAGRAGWNIHVVVHEAMTPDHRGRVPLARQLPPGLSHRVVEHRAAPQQFRLVNWALEEFGVQVPRGGAVILPGRPAAPGDHDFTVRTVFLDGSVPTELIAAVTRFAALERPLPDGAEEALAALREDWRLLTVQEELARQRQLVAMYAEALEAMTKSRDLYREAAERANEALAAYREAAGALPPAPRPASPLRALTRKLERLRGGSGATRRAPDPAVPAPDTAVPVTDMPVPATDTSVPATDASAPVTDTPVEVPDASAPVTDTPVEVPDASAPVTDTSAPVTDTSVPVPDASAPVTDTSAPATDTPLPATDTPAPGAERPGAPRPSPRPREE
;
A
#
# COMPACT_ATOMS: atom_id res chain seq x y z
N MET A 1 7.41 7.52 -10.24
CA MET A 1 6.80 6.98 -9.00
C MET A 1 7.73 5.96 -8.35
N TRP A 2 7.53 5.70 -7.05
CA TRP A 2 8.28 4.75 -6.24
C TRP A 2 7.30 3.91 -5.41
N LEU A 3 7.53 2.60 -5.33
CA LEU A 3 6.66 1.65 -4.67
C LEU A 3 7.49 0.65 -3.87
N ALA A 4 7.07 0.37 -2.64
CA ALA A 4 7.59 -0.76 -1.87
C ALA A 4 6.54 -1.28 -0.89
N ARG A 5 6.71 -2.55 -0.51
CA ARG A 5 5.94 -3.17 0.55
C ARG A 5 6.89 -3.91 1.49
N GLY A 6 6.60 -3.86 2.77
CA GLY A 6 7.40 -4.56 3.76
C GLY A 6 6.61 -4.88 5.03
N ARG A 7 7.33 -5.36 6.03
CA ARG A 7 6.79 -5.82 7.29
C ARG A 7 7.64 -5.32 8.45
N HIS A 8 6.98 -4.63 9.36
CA HIS A 8 7.49 -4.30 10.67
C HIS A 8 7.32 -5.47 11.63
N VAL A 9 8.38 -5.84 12.36
CA VAL A 9 8.31 -6.80 13.44
C VAL A 9 8.16 -6.06 14.76
N GLY A 10 7.14 -6.42 15.53
CA GLY A 10 6.70 -5.73 16.74
C GLY A 10 5.36 -5.01 16.56
N THR A 11 4.81 -4.54 17.67
CA THR A 11 3.50 -3.88 17.76
C THR A 11 3.60 -2.34 17.73
N ALA A 12 4.80 -1.79 17.86
CA ALA A 12 5.04 -0.35 17.98
C ALA A 12 5.20 0.40 16.64
N ALA A 13 4.84 -0.23 15.50
CA ALA A 13 5.11 0.32 14.17
C ALA A 13 4.55 1.75 13.99
N ARG A 14 3.33 1.97 14.50
CA ARG A 14 2.66 3.28 14.49
C ARG A 14 3.45 4.35 15.26
N ASP A 15 3.89 4.02 16.46
CA ASP A 15 4.57 4.97 17.35
C ASP A 15 5.95 5.33 16.79
N VAL A 16 6.65 4.34 16.24
CA VAL A 16 7.92 4.52 15.53
C VAL A 16 7.76 5.45 14.33
N LEU A 17 6.74 5.23 13.48
CA LEU A 17 6.44 6.09 12.33
C LEU A 17 6.13 7.52 12.77
N GLY A 18 5.23 7.68 13.74
CA GLY A 18 4.85 9.00 14.23
C GLY A 18 6.02 9.75 14.84
N HIS A 19 6.89 9.08 15.60
CA HIS A 19 8.09 9.69 16.16
C HIS A 19 9.10 10.09 15.08
N THR A 20 9.36 9.19 14.12
CA THR A 20 10.30 9.42 13.02
C THR A 20 9.85 10.58 12.12
N LEU A 21 8.56 10.63 11.75
CA LEU A 21 8.01 11.71 10.94
C LEU A 21 8.07 13.06 11.67
N ARG A 22 7.80 13.10 12.98
CA ARG A 22 7.98 14.31 13.79
C ARG A 22 9.44 14.76 13.80
N GLN A 23 10.36 13.85 14.08
CA GLN A 23 11.80 14.14 14.08
C GLN A 23 12.27 14.66 12.71
N HIS A 24 11.81 14.06 11.62
CA HIS A 24 12.15 14.51 10.27
C HIS A 24 11.51 15.86 9.91
N LYS A 25 10.31 16.16 10.40
CA LYS A 25 9.70 17.48 10.27
C LYS A 25 10.51 18.53 11.03
N ASP A 26 10.88 18.25 12.28
CA ASP A 26 11.69 19.14 13.11
C ASP A 26 13.09 19.40 12.51
N ALA A 27 13.65 18.39 11.84
CA ALA A 27 14.92 18.49 11.12
C ALA A 27 14.80 19.12 9.71
N GLY A 28 13.59 19.48 9.25
CA GLY A 28 13.37 20.02 7.89
C GLY A 28 13.59 19.02 6.75
N VAL A 29 13.63 17.71 7.06
CA VAL A 29 13.82 16.61 6.11
C VAL A 29 12.50 16.24 5.41
N VAL A 30 11.38 16.50 6.09
CA VAL A 30 10.00 16.41 5.61
C VAL A 30 9.35 17.78 5.78
N ASP A 31 8.67 18.28 4.75
CA ASP A 31 8.02 19.59 4.81
C ASP A 31 6.75 19.52 5.67
N ASP A 32 5.91 18.49 5.47
CA ASP A 32 4.73 18.24 6.31
C ASP A 32 4.31 16.77 6.29
N PHE A 33 3.55 16.34 7.31
CA PHE A 33 2.99 15.00 7.41
C PHE A 33 1.64 15.00 8.15
N GLN A 34 0.81 14.00 7.87
CA GLN A 34 -0.48 13.79 8.52
C GLN A 34 -0.76 12.30 8.72
N GLU A 35 -1.29 11.95 9.89
CA GLU A 35 -1.92 10.65 10.13
C GLU A 35 -3.42 10.80 9.85
N LEU A 36 -3.97 10.01 8.92
CA LEU A 36 -5.41 10.02 8.66
C LEU A 36 -6.14 9.19 9.72
N PRO A 37 -7.34 9.63 10.12
CA PRO A 37 -8.18 8.85 11.02
C PRO A 37 -8.49 7.48 10.39
N GLU A 38 -8.62 6.47 11.24
CA GLU A 38 -9.02 5.13 10.82
C GLU A 38 -10.39 5.20 10.14
N ALA A 39 -10.44 4.90 8.84
CA ALA A 39 -11.69 4.70 8.14
C ALA A 39 -12.26 3.33 8.54
N ASP A 40 -13.39 3.36 9.25
CA ASP A 40 -14.33 2.26 9.48
C ASP A 40 -13.73 0.90 9.90
N GLY A 41 -13.22 0.81 11.12
CA GLY A 41 -13.06 -0.45 11.87
C GLY A 41 -12.10 -1.50 11.27
N ALA A 42 -11.40 -1.18 10.18
CA ALA A 42 -10.54 -2.12 9.46
C ALA A 42 -9.17 -2.35 10.12
N GLY A 43 -8.78 -1.59 11.14
CA GLY A 43 -7.45 -1.64 11.75
C GLY A 43 -6.34 -1.06 10.87
N ARG A 44 -6.68 -0.46 9.72
CA ARG A 44 -5.75 0.12 8.75
C ARG A 44 -5.43 1.56 9.16
N ARG A 45 -4.15 1.94 9.11
CA ARG A 45 -3.70 3.31 9.41
C ARG A 45 -2.97 3.88 8.21
N VAL A 46 -3.09 5.17 7.99
CA VAL A 46 -2.51 5.84 6.83
C VAL A 46 -1.74 7.07 7.30
N PHE A 47 -0.52 7.19 6.79
CA PHE A 47 0.36 8.34 6.98
C PHE A 47 0.66 8.94 5.62
N GLU A 48 0.40 10.23 5.47
CA GLU A 48 0.80 11.02 4.31
C GLU A 48 1.98 11.89 4.72
N ALA A 49 2.94 12.05 3.81
CA ALA A 49 4.08 12.94 4.01
C ALA A 49 4.48 13.57 2.68
N ARG A 50 4.87 14.85 2.75
CA ARG A 50 5.41 15.60 1.60
C ARG A 50 6.78 16.16 1.91
N TRP A 51 7.64 16.15 0.92
CA TRP A 51 8.96 16.78 1.01
C TRP A 51 9.44 17.22 -0.37
N ARG A 52 10.43 18.10 -0.41
CA ARG A 52 11.12 18.47 -1.64
C ARG A 52 12.44 17.73 -1.78
N VAL A 53 12.75 17.32 -3.01
CA VAL A 53 14.04 16.74 -3.39
C VAL A 53 14.72 17.65 -4.41
N ALA A 54 16.04 17.78 -4.31
CA ALA A 54 16.84 18.70 -5.12
C ALA A 54 16.35 20.17 -5.06
N GLY A 55 15.67 20.56 -3.99
CA GLY A 55 15.16 21.93 -3.76
C GLY A 55 13.89 22.30 -4.53
N GLU A 56 13.57 21.59 -5.61
CA GLU A 56 12.53 21.98 -6.57
C GLU A 56 11.41 20.95 -6.73
N VAL A 57 11.71 19.65 -6.64
CA VAL A 57 10.73 18.60 -6.96
C VAL A 57 9.97 18.20 -5.70
N THR A 58 8.65 18.43 -5.69
CA THR A 58 7.80 17.92 -4.61
C THR A 58 7.56 16.43 -4.78
N VAL A 59 7.74 15.69 -3.69
CA VAL A 59 7.39 14.28 -3.57
C VAL A 59 6.25 14.17 -2.57
N ARG A 60 5.19 13.48 -2.97
CA ARG A 60 4.04 13.12 -2.16
C ARG A 60 4.10 11.63 -1.89
N ALA A 61 3.97 11.22 -0.64
CA ALA A 61 4.00 9.81 -0.31
C ALA A 61 2.93 9.44 0.71
N ARG A 62 2.39 8.24 0.53
CA ARG A 62 1.39 7.64 1.39
C ARG A 62 1.89 6.29 1.85
N LEU A 63 2.08 6.15 3.15
CA LEU A 63 2.35 4.90 3.83
C LEU A 63 1.07 4.39 4.47
N THR A 64 0.73 3.16 4.15
CA THR A 64 -0.39 2.46 4.77
C THR A 64 0.14 1.33 5.64
N LEU A 65 -0.26 1.29 6.91
CA LEU A 65 -0.12 0.12 7.77
C LEU A 65 -1.37 -0.76 7.68
N ALA A 66 -1.17 -2.05 7.42
CA ALA A 66 -2.20 -3.06 7.57
C ALA A 66 -2.54 -3.30 9.05
N ARG A 67 -3.61 -4.06 9.31
CA ARG A 67 -3.95 -4.49 10.66
C ARG A 67 -2.80 -5.32 11.28
N PRO A 68 -2.42 -5.09 12.54
CA PRO A 68 -1.40 -5.90 13.21
C PRO A 68 -1.80 -7.38 13.22
N SER A 69 -0.84 -8.25 12.92
CA SER A 69 -1.01 -9.71 12.92
C SER A 69 0.16 -10.39 13.62
N ALA A 70 -0.13 -11.11 14.71
CA ALA A 70 0.81 -11.95 15.46
C ALA A 70 2.18 -11.28 15.74
N GLY A 71 2.17 -10.01 16.19
CA GLY A 71 3.40 -9.28 16.49
C GLY A 71 4.17 -8.80 15.26
N SER A 72 3.53 -8.71 14.09
CA SER A 72 4.07 -8.05 12.91
C SER A 72 3.00 -7.19 12.23
N GLN A 73 3.43 -6.18 11.49
CA GLN A 73 2.54 -5.28 10.79
C GLN A 73 3.07 -5.01 9.39
N GLU A 74 2.28 -5.32 8.37
CA GLU A 74 2.65 -5.02 6.99
C GLU A 74 2.44 -3.55 6.69
N TRP A 75 3.31 -3.01 5.83
CA TRP A 75 3.23 -1.65 5.37
C TRP A 75 3.37 -1.60 3.85
N THR A 76 2.62 -0.69 3.22
CA THR A 76 2.70 -0.38 1.80
C THR A 76 3.03 1.09 1.66
N LEU A 77 4.08 1.42 0.91
CA LEU A 77 4.51 2.79 0.68
C LEU A 77 4.50 3.11 -0.81
N VAL A 78 3.75 4.15 -1.16
CA VAL A 78 3.70 4.72 -2.50
C VAL A 78 4.22 6.14 -2.41
N ALA A 79 5.14 6.51 -3.31
CA ALA A 79 5.57 7.89 -3.47
C ALA A 79 5.50 8.31 -4.94
N GLU A 80 4.94 9.48 -5.18
CA GLU A 80 4.83 10.12 -6.48
C GLU A 80 5.54 11.46 -6.43
N ALA A 81 6.36 11.70 -7.45
CA ALA A 81 7.07 12.96 -7.62
C ALA A 81 6.44 13.73 -8.78
N GLU A 82 6.51 15.05 -8.74
CA GLU A 82 6.02 15.91 -9.83
C GLU A 82 6.86 15.77 -11.12
N ALA A 83 8.07 15.23 -11.01
CA ALA A 83 8.95 14.89 -12.13
C ALA A 83 9.18 13.37 -12.23
N HIS A 84 9.86 12.94 -13.31
CA HIS A 84 10.33 11.56 -13.43
C HIS A 84 11.18 11.17 -12.21
N TRP A 85 10.97 9.95 -11.72
CA TRP A 85 11.67 9.49 -10.52
C TRP A 85 13.14 9.24 -10.79
N ASP A 86 14.02 9.94 -10.09
CA ASP A 86 15.45 9.72 -10.15
C ASP A 86 15.90 8.71 -9.07
N PRO A 87 16.54 7.58 -9.44
CA PRO A 87 17.06 6.62 -8.46
C PRO A 87 18.16 7.19 -7.54
N ALA A 88 18.78 8.32 -7.88
CA ALA A 88 19.75 9.01 -7.04
C ALA A 88 19.09 9.69 -5.82
N TRP A 89 17.78 9.94 -5.86
CA TRP A 89 17.05 10.53 -4.73
C TRP A 89 17.01 9.59 -3.52
N PRO A 90 17.00 10.13 -2.28
CA PRO A 90 16.85 9.30 -1.09
C PRO A 90 15.60 8.43 -1.14
N SER A 91 15.69 7.22 -0.60
CA SER A 91 14.54 6.32 -0.52
C SER A 91 13.41 6.94 0.32
N PRO A 92 12.16 6.96 -0.19
CA PRO A 92 10.98 7.33 0.56
C PRO A 92 10.81 6.56 1.87
N ALA A 93 11.20 5.28 1.91
CA ALA A 93 11.07 4.50 3.13
C ALA A 93 11.87 5.09 4.31
N GLY A 94 13.03 5.68 4.04
CA GLY A 94 13.84 6.37 5.04
C GLY A 94 13.28 7.73 5.48
N LYS A 95 12.15 8.19 4.93
CA LYS A 95 11.39 9.35 5.43
C LYS A 95 10.33 8.96 6.45
N PHE A 96 9.91 7.70 6.44
CA PHE A 96 8.89 7.19 7.34
C PHE A 96 9.51 6.37 8.47
N TRP A 97 10.51 5.56 8.15
CA TRP A 97 11.14 4.64 9.08
C TRP A 97 12.55 5.10 9.49
N PRO A 98 12.95 4.86 10.74
CA PRO A 98 14.26 5.25 11.22
C PRO A 98 15.36 4.36 10.63
N ASP A 99 16.57 4.91 10.51
CA ASP A 99 17.77 4.14 10.16
C ASP A 99 18.42 3.52 11.42
N ASP A 100 17.59 2.91 12.26
CA ASP A 100 18.01 2.25 13.50
C ASP A 100 18.07 0.73 13.29
N PRO A 101 19.22 0.07 13.54
CA PRO A 101 19.34 -1.38 13.40
C PRO A 101 18.41 -2.18 14.32
N ASP A 102 17.98 -1.61 15.44
CA ASP A 102 17.10 -2.26 16.42
C ASP A 102 15.63 -2.27 15.96
N VAL A 103 15.27 -1.34 15.07
CA VAL A 103 13.93 -1.26 14.49
C VAL A 103 13.85 -2.12 13.22
N THR A 104 13.20 -3.27 13.33
CA THR A 104 13.11 -4.25 12.24
C THR A 104 11.88 -4.04 11.37
N TRP A 105 11.87 -2.94 10.62
CA TRP A 105 10.82 -2.58 9.66
C TRP A 105 11.08 -3.07 8.23
N ASP A 106 12.33 -3.39 7.93
CA ASP A 106 12.89 -3.62 6.60
C ASP A 106 12.79 -5.10 6.17
N ARG A 107 11.67 -5.77 6.46
CA ARG A 107 11.42 -7.13 5.97
C ARG A 107 10.49 -7.14 4.77
N ASP A 108 10.81 -7.95 3.78
CA ASP A 108 9.96 -8.23 2.63
C ASP A 108 8.71 -9.03 3.04
N THR A 109 7.54 -8.67 2.51
CA THR A 109 6.28 -9.35 2.86
C THR A 109 6.19 -10.77 2.31
N ALA A 110 6.80 -11.05 1.17
CA ALA A 110 6.68 -12.34 0.50
C ALA A 110 7.63 -13.38 1.08
N THR A 111 8.88 -12.99 1.32
CA THR A 111 9.94 -13.90 1.77
C THR A 111 10.29 -13.75 3.25
N GLY A 112 9.89 -12.67 3.91
CA GLY A 112 10.27 -12.35 5.29
C GLY A 112 11.74 -11.93 5.46
N LEU A 113 12.46 -11.74 4.35
CA LEU A 113 13.88 -11.43 4.30
C LEU A 113 14.17 -9.95 4.45
N ARG A 114 15.39 -9.59 4.84
CA ARG A 114 15.80 -8.19 5.04
C ARG A 114 16.06 -7.52 3.69
N LEU A 115 15.48 -6.34 3.44
CA LEU A 115 15.70 -5.53 2.23
C LEU A 115 17.16 -5.03 2.17
N ARG A 116 17.75 -4.67 3.31
CA ARG A 116 19.10 -4.09 3.38
C ARG A 116 20.18 -5.08 3.80
N GLY A 117 19.80 -6.34 3.98
CA GLY A 117 20.66 -7.39 4.52
C GLY A 117 21.13 -8.37 3.45
N ILE A 118 22.18 -9.11 3.79
CA ILE A 118 22.59 -10.28 3.04
C ILE A 118 21.71 -11.46 3.47
N ASN A 119 20.94 -12.03 2.54
CA ASN A 119 20.07 -13.18 2.86
C ASN A 119 20.59 -14.45 2.19
N PHE A 120 21.26 -15.30 2.95
CA PHE A 120 21.70 -16.62 2.46
C PHE A 120 20.50 -17.53 2.20
N LEU A 121 20.53 -18.23 1.07
CA LEU A 121 19.56 -19.27 0.75
C LEU A 121 19.68 -20.42 1.75
N PRO A 122 18.55 -21.02 2.17
CA PRO A 122 18.56 -22.12 3.13
C PRO A 122 19.23 -23.36 2.51
N ASP A 123 19.71 -24.26 3.36
CA ASP A 123 20.35 -25.50 2.89
C ASP A 123 19.34 -26.52 2.34
N GLU A 124 18.08 -26.44 2.76
CA GLU A 124 17.03 -27.37 2.33
C GLU A 124 16.46 -27.00 0.94
N ASP A 125 16.53 -27.93 -0.02
CA ASP A 125 16.05 -27.79 -1.39
C ASP A 125 14.63 -27.23 -1.50
N LYS A 126 13.72 -27.77 -0.70
CA LYS A 126 12.30 -27.35 -0.68
C LYS A 126 12.17 -25.90 -0.22
N ALA A 127 12.97 -25.49 0.76
CA ALA A 127 12.98 -24.13 1.29
C ALA A 127 13.57 -23.13 0.28
N VAL A 128 14.62 -23.50 -0.46
CA VAL A 128 15.18 -22.68 -1.56
C VAL A 128 14.13 -22.43 -2.62
N ARG A 129 13.49 -23.49 -3.11
CA ARG A 129 12.45 -23.38 -4.15
C ARG A 129 11.28 -22.53 -3.70
N ARG A 130 10.78 -22.76 -2.49
CA ARG A 130 9.68 -21.97 -1.93
C ARG A 130 10.07 -20.49 -1.87
N ARG A 131 11.25 -20.18 -1.34
CA ARG A 131 11.73 -18.79 -1.20
C ARG A 131 11.84 -18.07 -2.54
N LEU A 132 12.46 -18.70 -3.54
CA LEU A 132 12.60 -18.09 -4.87
C LEU A 132 11.24 -17.98 -5.59
N ARG A 133 10.34 -18.93 -5.36
CA ARG A 133 8.96 -18.87 -5.86
C ARG A 133 8.19 -17.70 -5.25
N ASP A 134 8.24 -17.55 -3.93
CA ASP A 134 7.56 -16.48 -3.20
C ASP A 134 8.12 -15.10 -3.62
N ALA A 135 9.45 -14.99 -3.76
CA ALA A 135 10.13 -13.80 -4.28
C ALA A 135 9.68 -13.43 -5.70
N GLY A 136 9.67 -14.40 -6.61
CA GLY A 136 9.30 -14.15 -8.00
C GLY A 136 7.81 -13.90 -8.24
N ARG A 137 6.93 -14.15 -7.26
CA ARG A 137 5.48 -13.91 -7.39
C ARG A 137 5.00 -12.59 -6.79
N ALA A 138 5.76 -11.98 -5.89
CA ALA A 138 5.29 -10.81 -5.14
C ALA A 138 5.23 -9.52 -5.96
N GLY A 139 6.21 -9.29 -6.83
CA GLY A 139 6.26 -8.13 -7.74
C GLY A 139 6.53 -6.76 -7.11
N TRP A 140 6.36 -6.59 -5.78
CA TRP A 140 6.56 -5.33 -5.05
C TRP A 140 8.02 -4.92 -4.89
N ASN A 141 8.89 -5.87 -4.54
CA ASN A 141 10.32 -5.67 -4.32
C ASN A 141 11.14 -6.33 -5.44
N ILE A 142 12.34 -5.81 -5.69
CA ILE A 142 13.27 -6.31 -6.70
C ILE A 142 14.12 -7.40 -6.05
N HIS A 143 13.93 -8.65 -6.46
CA HIS A 143 14.70 -9.76 -5.92
C HIS A 143 15.91 -10.06 -6.80
N VAL A 144 17.10 -10.03 -6.22
CA VAL A 144 18.37 -10.29 -6.91
C VAL A 144 18.98 -11.55 -6.33
N VAL A 145 19.24 -12.54 -7.18
CA VAL A 145 19.91 -13.79 -6.79
C VAL A 145 21.36 -13.71 -7.24
N VAL A 146 22.28 -13.75 -6.28
CA VAL A 146 23.72 -13.73 -6.51
C VAL A 146 24.31 -15.09 -6.16
N HIS A 147 25.04 -15.69 -7.09
CA HIS A 147 25.75 -16.94 -6.85
C HIS A 147 27.20 -16.68 -6.48
N GLU A 148 27.62 -17.18 -5.32
CA GLU A 148 29.01 -17.11 -4.88
C GLU A 148 29.87 -18.12 -5.64
N ALA A 149 30.79 -17.67 -6.50
CA ALA A 149 31.74 -18.59 -7.17
C ALA A 149 32.66 -19.29 -6.15
N MET A 150 33.03 -18.56 -5.11
CA MET A 150 33.76 -19.01 -3.94
C MET A 150 33.23 -18.27 -2.73
N THR A 151 33.39 -18.86 -1.53
CA THR A 151 32.97 -18.22 -0.28
C THR A 151 33.69 -16.88 -0.11
N PRO A 152 32.97 -15.75 -0.06
CA PRO A 152 33.57 -14.44 0.06
C PRO A 152 34.20 -14.22 1.45
N ASP A 153 35.27 -13.44 1.47
CA ASP A 153 35.91 -12.95 2.69
C ASP A 153 35.05 -11.85 3.36
N HIS A 154 35.58 -11.23 4.42
CA HIS A 154 34.88 -10.14 5.12
C HIS A 154 34.58 -8.93 4.22
N ARG A 155 35.39 -8.69 3.18
CA ARG A 155 35.21 -7.58 2.24
C ARG A 155 34.08 -7.87 1.26
N GLY A 156 33.91 -9.13 0.88
CA GLY A 156 32.78 -9.60 0.07
C GLY A 156 31.44 -9.72 0.81
N ARG A 157 31.45 -9.66 2.15
CA ARG A 157 30.24 -9.71 3.00
C ARG A 157 29.64 -8.34 3.24
N VAL A 158 29.55 -7.53 2.18
CA VAL A 158 28.87 -6.23 2.20
C VAL A 158 27.51 -6.36 1.49
N PRO A 159 26.40 -5.92 2.11
CA PRO A 159 25.10 -5.95 1.45
C PRO A 159 25.07 -5.04 0.23
N LEU A 160 24.47 -5.51 -0.86
CA LEU A 160 24.32 -4.75 -2.11
C LEU A 160 23.59 -3.41 -1.89
N ALA A 161 22.67 -3.36 -0.92
CA ALA A 161 21.91 -2.16 -0.54
C ALA A 161 22.79 -0.94 -0.19
N ARG A 162 24.04 -1.15 0.26
CA ARG A 162 24.97 -0.05 0.58
C ARG A 162 25.63 0.57 -0.65
N GLN A 163 25.64 -0.15 -1.76
CA GLN A 163 26.30 0.25 -3.00
C GLN A 163 25.30 0.67 -4.10
N LEU A 164 24.01 0.38 -3.90
CA LEU A 164 22.94 0.79 -4.79
C LEU A 164 22.65 2.30 -4.69
N PRO A 165 22.06 2.90 -5.74
CA PRO A 165 21.50 4.24 -5.65
C PRO A 165 20.57 4.38 -4.43
N PRO A 166 20.57 5.52 -3.71
CA PRO A 166 19.82 5.69 -2.47
C PRO A 166 18.33 5.35 -2.59
N GLY A 167 17.72 5.60 -3.76
CA GLY A 167 16.31 5.31 -4.01
C GLY A 167 15.98 3.81 -4.10
N LEU A 168 16.97 2.96 -4.36
CA LEU A 168 16.79 1.50 -4.51
C LEU A 168 17.15 0.71 -3.26
N SER A 169 17.83 1.33 -2.30
CA SER A 169 18.30 0.71 -1.05
C SER A 169 17.22 -0.02 -0.24
N HIS A 170 15.96 0.41 -0.34
CA HIS A 170 14.81 -0.17 0.39
C HIS A 170 13.79 -0.86 -0.53
N ARG A 171 14.22 -1.25 -1.74
CA ARG A 171 13.39 -2.01 -2.70
C ARG A 171 14.02 -3.33 -3.12
N VAL A 172 15.33 -3.47 -2.94
CA VAL A 172 16.07 -4.65 -3.39
C VAL A 172 16.12 -5.67 -2.27
N VAL A 173 15.95 -6.95 -2.61
CA VAL A 173 16.18 -8.09 -1.71
C VAL A 173 17.28 -8.94 -2.32
N GLU A 174 18.40 -9.00 -1.62
CA GLU A 174 19.56 -9.78 -2.04
C GLU A 174 19.49 -11.21 -1.49
N HIS A 175 19.51 -12.20 -2.39
CA HIS A 175 19.60 -13.62 -2.10
C HIS A 175 21.00 -14.13 -2.44
N ARG A 176 21.73 -14.69 -1.46
CA ARG A 176 23.05 -15.29 -1.67
C ARG A 176 22.94 -16.81 -1.79
N ALA A 177 23.38 -17.34 -2.91
CA ALA A 177 23.57 -18.78 -3.10
C ALA A 177 25.02 -19.16 -2.83
N ALA A 178 25.22 -20.13 -1.92
CA ALA A 178 26.54 -20.68 -1.64
C ALA A 178 27.12 -21.41 -2.87
N PRO A 179 28.44 -21.63 -2.96
CA PRO A 179 29.07 -22.24 -4.14
C PRO A 179 28.53 -23.63 -4.51
N GLN A 180 28.12 -24.42 -3.51
CA GLN A 180 27.52 -25.74 -3.70
C GLN A 180 26.10 -25.70 -4.28
N GLN A 181 25.39 -24.59 -4.08
CA GLN A 181 23.94 -24.45 -4.34
C GLN A 181 23.66 -24.17 -5.82
N PHE A 182 24.69 -24.05 -6.66
CA PHE A 182 24.60 -23.69 -8.07
C PHE A 182 23.52 -24.43 -8.86
N ARG A 183 23.49 -25.76 -8.76
CA ARG A 183 22.55 -26.62 -9.51
C ARG A 183 21.13 -26.45 -8.99
N LEU A 184 20.96 -26.47 -7.67
CA LEU A 184 19.67 -26.33 -7.01
C LEU A 184 19.02 -24.98 -7.32
N VAL A 185 19.80 -23.90 -7.27
CA VAL A 185 19.29 -22.55 -7.56
C VAL A 185 18.86 -22.43 -9.02
N ASN A 186 19.69 -22.88 -9.96
CA ASN A 186 19.29 -22.86 -11.38
C ASN A 186 18.06 -23.72 -11.65
N TRP A 187 17.92 -24.88 -11.01
CA TRP A 187 16.69 -25.67 -11.09
C TRP A 187 15.47 -24.94 -10.53
N ALA A 188 15.61 -24.19 -9.44
CA ALA A 188 14.53 -23.37 -8.90
C ALA A 188 14.17 -22.18 -9.81
N LEU A 189 15.15 -21.65 -10.56
CA LEU A 189 14.98 -20.52 -11.48
C LEU A 189 14.35 -20.92 -12.83
N GLU A 190 14.34 -22.21 -13.18
CA GLU A 190 13.68 -22.72 -14.40
C GLU A 190 12.20 -22.32 -14.49
N GLU A 191 11.47 -22.23 -13.36
CA GLU A 191 10.06 -21.76 -13.32
C GLU A 191 9.90 -20.33 -13.87
N PHE A 192 10.97 -19.54 -13.87
CA PHE A 192 11.02 -18.16 -14.35
C PHE A 192 11.71 -18.01 -15.70
N GLY A 193 12.23 -19.10 -16.29
CA GLY A 193 12.94 -19.07 -17.56
C GLY A 193 14.28 -18.32 -17.51
N VAL A 194 14.91 -18.21 -16.34
CA VAL A 194 16.19 -17.52 -16.14
C VAL A 194 17.23 -18.45 -15.52
N GLN A 195 18.51 -18.11 -15.67
CA GLN A 195 19.63 -18.85 -15.08
C GLN A 195 20.65 -17.88 -14.49
N VAL A 196 21.24 -18.26 -13.36
CA VAL A 196 22.34 -17.55 -12.71
C VAL A 196 23.67 -18.21 -13.09
N PRO A 197 24.61 -17.46 -13.70
CA PRO A 197 25.97 -17.95 -13.98
C PRO A 197 26.76 -18.20 -12.69
N ARG A 198 27.81 -19.03 -12.77
CA ARG A 198 28.70 -19.24 -11.62
C ARG A 198 29.45 -17.94 -11.32
N GLY A 199 29.28 -17.42 -10.10
CA GLY A 199 29.87 -16.13 -9.73
C GLY A 199 29.12 -14.94 -10.32
N GLY A 200 27.96 -15.17 -10.93
CA GLY A 200 27.13 -14.14 -11.52
C GLY A 200 25.93 -13.79 -10.64
N ALA A 201 25.04 -12.99 -11.21
CA ALA A 201 23.78 -12.64 -10.57
C ALA A 201 22.65 -12.61 -11.61
N VAL A 202 21.41 -12.73 -11.13
CA VAL A 202 20.22 -12.59 -11.95
C VAL A 202 19.15 -11.85 -11.16
N ILE A 203 18.42 -10.97 -11.83
CA ILE A 203 17.25 -10.29 -11.27
C ILE A 203 16.02 -11.13 -11.60
N LEU A 204 15.20 -11.43 -10.58
CA LEU A 204 13.97 -12.17 -10.81
C LEU A 204 12.96 -11.27 -11.55
N PRO A 205 12.38 -11.73 -12.67
CA PRO A 205 11.50 -10.92 -13.50
C PRO A 205 10.19 -10.53 -12.80
N GLY A 206 9.83 -11.24 -11.72
CA GLY A 206 8.58 -11.05 -11.01
C GLY A 206 7.36 -11.56 -11.80
N ARG A 207 6.16 -11.47 -11.22
CA ARG A 207 4.90 -11.68 -11.94
C ARG A 207 3.97 -10.49 -11.69
N PRO A 208 3.22 -10.02 -12.72
CA PRO A 208 3.17 -10.54 -14.09
C PRO A 208 4.49 -10.29 -14.85
N ALA A 209 4.83 -11.21 -15.77
CA ALA A 209 6.02 -11.06 -16.61
C ALA A 209 5.82 -9.89 -17.59
N ALA A 210 6.79 -8.98 -17.65
CA ALA A 210 6.81 -7.85 -18.57
C ALA A 210 7.61 -8.20 -19.84
N PRO A 211 7.27 -7.60 -21.00
CA PRO A 211 8.10 -7.73 -22.19
C PRO A 211 9.50 -7.14 -21.93
N GLY A 212 10.55 -7.95 -22.12
CA GLY A 212 11.95 -7.56 -21.86
C GLY A 212 12.57 -8.16 -20.58
N ASP A 213 11.82 -8.96 -19.82
CA ASP A 213 12.24 -9.57 -18.55
C ASP A 213 13.38 -10.61 -18.65
N HIS A 214 13.78 -11.01 -19.86
CA HIS A 214 14.73 -12.11 -20.08
C HIS A 214 16.22 -11.71 -20.11
N ASP A 215 16.56 -10.43 -19.91
CA ASP A 215 17.91 -9.89 -20.17
C ASP A 215 18.66 -9.35 -18.93
N PHE A 216 18.21 -9.68 -17.71
CA PHE A 216 18.80 -9.17 -16.46
C PHE A 216 19.72 -10.17 -15.75
N THR A 217 20.52 -10.90 -16.54
CA THR A 217 21.56 -11.79 -16.04
C THR A 217 22.94 -11.13 -16.18
N VAL A 218 23.67 -11.09 -15.07
CA VAL A 218 25.06 -10.59 -15.00
C VAL A 218 26.00 -11.79 -14.93
N ARG A 219 26.95 -11.84 -15.85
CA ARG A 219 27.86 -13.00 -16.01
C ARG A 219 28.82 -13.15 -14.84
N THR A 220 29.36 -12.03 -14.35
CA THR A 220 30.40 -12.00 -13.33
C THR A 220 30.13 -10.90 -12.32
N VAL A 221 30.15 -11.26 -11.05
CA VAL A 221 30.00 -10.36 -9.90
C VAL A 221 31.13 -10.64 -8.93
N PHE A 222 32.01 -9.66 -8.75
CA PHE A 222 33.12 -9.76 -7.81
C PHE A 222 32.64 -9.38 -6.41
N LEU A 223 32.83 -10.30 -5.47
CA LEU A 223 32.48 -10.15 -4.06
C LEU A 223 33.76 -10.04 -3.23
N ASP A 224 34.60 -9.07 -3.57
CA ASP A 224 35.90 -8.79 -2.95
C ASP A 224 35.93 -7.40 -2.27
N GLY A 225 34.76 -6.77 -2.16
CA GLY A 225 34.60 -5.40 -1.68
C GLY A 225 34.62 -4.34 -2.78
N SER A 226 34.94 -4.71 -4.03
CA SER A 226 34.75 -3.82 -5.17
C SER A 226 33.26 -3.51 -5.41
N VAL A 227 32.99 -2.41 -6.10
CA VAL A 227 31.62 -2.01 -6.45
C VAL A 227 31.20 -2.85 -7.67
N PRO A 228 30.14 -3.67 -7.59
CA PRO A 228 29.69 -4.51 -8.69
C PRO A 228 28.90 -3.67 -9.71
N THR A 229 29.60 -2.87 -10.52
CA THR A 229 29.01 -1.87 -11.42
C THR A 229 28.01 -2.45 -12.41
N GLU A 230 28.30 -3.62 -13.01
CA GLU A 230 27.37 -4.27 -13.95
C GLU A 230 26.06 -4.69 -13.28
N LEU A 231 26.14 -5.21 -12.05
CA LEU A 231 24.97 -5.60 -11.26
C LEU A 231 24.15 -4.38 -10.85
N ILE A 232 24.81 -3.33 -10.37
CA ILE A 232 24.13 -2.07 -10.02
C ILE A 232 23.43 -1.50 -11.25
N ALA A 233 24.11 -1.44 -12.40
CA ALA A 233 23.52 -0.98 -13.65
C ALA A 233 22.34 -1.84 -14.10
N ALA A 234 22.42 -3.17 -13.97
CA ALA A 234 21.31 -4.08 -14.28
C ALA A 234 20.10 -3.81 -13.37
N VAL A 235 20.32 -3.64 -12.05
CA VAL A 235 19.25 -3.34 -11.08
C VAL A 235 18.64 -1.97 -11.35
N THR A 236 19.44 -0.96 -11.66
CA THR A 236 18.94 0.38 -12.01
C THR A 236 18.11 0.35 -13.29
N ARG A 237 18.55 -0.36 -14.34
CA ARG A 237 17.77 -0.53 -15.57
C ARG A 237 16.47 -1.29 -15.31
N PHE A 238 16.52 -2.36 -14.53
CA PHE A 238 15.33 -3.14 -14.17
C PHE A 238 14.31 -2.28 -13.40
N ALA A 239 14.77 -1.45 -12.46
CA ALA A 239 13.91 -0.56 -11.69
C ALA A 239 13.27 0.56 -12.54
N ALA A 240 13.86 0.88 -13.69
CA ALA A 240 13.37 1.89 -14.63
C ALA A 240 12.39 1.33 -15.68
N LEU A 241 12.22 0.00 -15.76
CA LEU A 241 11.26 -0.61 -16.68
C LEU A 241 9.82 -0.28 -16.29
N GLU A 242 9.00 0.01 -17.31
CA GLU A 242 7.55 0.10 -17.17
C GLU A 242 6.97 -1.31 -17.00
N ARG A 243 6.78 -1.71 -15.76
CA ARG A 243 6.24 -3.03 -15.38
C ARG A 243 4.77 -2.90 -14.97
N PRO A 244 3.94 -3.94 -15.21
CA PRO A 244 2.59 -3.95 -14.66
C PRO A 244 2.66 -3.80 -13.14
N LEU A 245 1.74 -3.03 -12.60
CA LEU A 245 1.68 -2.76 -11.17
C LEU A 245 1.35 -4.07 -10.42
N PRO A 246 2.06 -4.38 -9.32
CA PRO A 246 1.77 -5.58 -8.55
C PRO A 246 0.39 -5.45 -7.86
N ASP A 247 -0.18 -6.59 -7.46
CA ASP A 247 -1.50 -6.64 -6.84
C ASP A 247 -1.60 -5.68 -5.65
N GLY A 248 -2.61 -4.79 -5.71
CA GLY A 248 -2.89 -3.75 -4.71
C GLY A 248 -2.10 -2.45 -4.88
N ALA A 249 -1.14 -2.36 -5.82
CA ALA A 249 -0.42 -1.11 -6.06
C ALA A 249 -1.25 -0.08 -6.82
N GLU A 250 -2.14 -0.51 -7.71
CA GLU A 250 -3.10 0.37 -8.39
C GLU A 250 -4.04 1.06 -7.40
N GLU A 251 -4.64 0.30 -6.48
CA GLU A 251 -5.48 0.84 -5.41
C GLU A 251 -4.68 1.81 -4.53
N ALA A 252 -3.46 1.44 -4.13
CA ALA A 252 -2.62 2.30 -3.28
C ALA A 252 -2.21 3.60 -4.00
N LEU A 253 -1.98 3.56 -5.31
CA LEU A 253 -1.66 4.73 -6.12
C LEU A 253 -2.89 5.61 -6.36
N ALA A 254 -4.04 5.02 -6.67
CA ALA A 254 -5.30 5.75 -6.79
C ALA A 254 -5.62 6.47 -5.48
N ALA A 255 -5.47 5.78 -4.35
CA ALA A 255 -5.63 6.37 -3.03
C ALA A 255 -4.66 7.54 -2.77
N LEU A 256 -3.38 7.43 -3.19
CA LEU A 256 -2.44 8.56 -3.10
C LEU A 256 -2.86 9.76 -3.96
N ARG A 257 -3.48 9.54 -5.13
CA ARG A 257 -3.85 10.62 -6.07
C ARG A 257 -5.19 11.25 -5.78
N GLU A 258 -6.17 10.46 -5.34
CA GLU A 258 -7.56 10.87 -5.18
C GLU A 258 -7.87 11.35 -3.75
N ASP A 259 -7.29 10.71 -2.72
CA ASP A 259 -7.59 11.05 -1.32
C ASP A 259 -6.58 12.00 -0.68
N TRP A 260 -5.58 12.50 -1.43
CA TRP A 260 -4.49 13.31 -0.88
C TRP A 260 -4.98 14.54 -0.12
N ARG A 261 -4.55 14.71 1.14
CA ARG A 261 -5.02 15.79 2.01
C ARG A 261 -3.97 16.84 2.36
N LEU A 262 -2.69 16.54 2.17
CA LEU A 262 -1.58 17.45 2.47
C LEU A 262 -1.33 18.49 1.37
N LEU A 263 -2.30 19.39 1.18
CA LEU A 263 -2.19 20.55 0.28
C LEU A 263 -1.58 21.74 1.02
N THR A 264 -0.71 22.49 0.34
CA THR A 264 -0.29 23.81 0.83
C THR A 264 -1.46 24.80 0.75
N VAL A 265 -1.39 25.89 1.51
CA VAL A 265 -2.37 26.98 1.43
C VAL A 265 -2.51 27.53 0.00
N GLN A 266 -1.42 27.58 -0.78
CA GLN A 266 -1.45 28.04 -2.16
C GLN A 266 -2.15 27.05 -3.09
N GLU A 267 -1.88 25.75 -2.93
CA GLU A 267 -2.55 24.69 -3.69
C GLU A 267 -4.05 24.64 -3.34
N GLU A 268 -4.40 24.77 -2.07
CA GLU A 268 -5.80 24.82 -1.63
C GLU A 268 -6.51 26.06 -2.19
N LEU A 269 -5.88 27.24 -2.14
CA LEU A 269 -6.43 28.45 -2.74
C LEU A 269 -6.63 28.30 -4.26
N ALA A 270 -5.69 27.67 -4.96
CA ALA A 270 -5.81 27.40 -6.39
C ALA A 270 -6.97 26.45 -6.69
N ARG A 271 -7.12 25.38 -5.91
CA ARG A 271 -8.25 24.44 -6.00
C ARG A 271 -9.58 25.13 -5.79
N GLN A 272 -9.70 25.94 -4.74
CA GLN A 272 -10.93 26.68 -4.45
C GLN A 272 -11.27 27.68 -5.56
N ARG A 273 -10.27 28.38 -6.11
CA ARG A 273 -10.47 29.26 -7.27
C ARG A 273 -10.97 28.50 -8.51
N GLN A 274 -10.42 27.32 -8.77
CA GLN A 274 -10.86 26.48 -9.88
C GLN A 274 -12.30 25.99 -9.69
N LEU A 275 -12.67 25.58 -8.47
CA LEU A 275 -14.05 25.20 -8.15
C LEU A 275 -15.02 26.37 -8.33
N VAL A 276 -14.67 27.56 -7.86
CA VAL A 276 -15.46 28.78 -8.06
C VAL A 276 -15.62 29.09 -9.55
N ALA A 277 -14.55 28.98 -10.34
CA ALA A 277 -14.62 29.18 -11.80
C ALA A 277 -15.54 28.17 -12.48
N MET A 278 -15.45 26.89 -12.12
CA MET A 278 -16.34 25.84 -12.63
C MET A 278 -17.81 26.11 -12.28
N TYR A 279 -18.11 26.52 -11.04
CA TYR A 279 -19.48 26.87 -10.65
C TYR A 279 -19.99 28.13 -11.36
N ALA A 280 -19.13 29.12 -11.58
CA ALA A 280 -19.47 30.31 -12.35
C ALA A 280 -19.82 29.95 -13.80
N GLU A 281 -19.02 29.11 -14.45
CA GLU A 281 -19.29 28.61 -15.80
C GLU A 281 -20.59 27.79 -15.87
N ALA A 282 -20.82 26.91 -14.89
CA ALA A 282 -22.07 26.16 -14.79
C ALA A 282 -23.29 27.08 -14.64
N LEU A 283 -23.17 28.14 -13.83
CA LEU A 283 -24.24 29.12 -13.63
C LEU A 283 -24.50 29.94 -14.90
N GLU A 284 -23.46 30.32 -15.64
CA GLU A 284 -23.59 30.97 -16.95
C GLU A 284 -24.29 30.04 -17.96
N ALA A 285 -23.92 28.76 -18.00
CA ALA A 285 -24.56 27.77 -18.85
C ALA A 285 -26.05 27.59 -18.50
N MET A 286 -26.41 27.54 -17.21
CA MET A 286 -27.80 27.50 -16.76
C MET A 286 -28.56 28.79 -17.09
N THR A 287 -27.91 29.95 -17.00
CA THR A 287 -28.51 31.23 -17.36
C THR A 287 -28.81 31.28 -18.86
N LYS A 288 -27.85 30.83 -19.68
CA LYS A 288 -28.00 30.74 -21.13
C LYS A 288 -29.10 29.75 -21.53
N SER A 289 -29.17 28.59 -20.88
CA SER A 289 -30.24 27.62 -21.16
C SER A 289 -31.62 28.19 -20.82
N ARG A 290 -31.75 28.89 -19.69
CA ARG A 290 -32.99 29.59 -19.31
C ARG A 290 -33.39 30.63 -20.35
N ASP A 291 -32.45 31.42 -20.86
CA ASP A 291 -32.75 32.47 -21.83
C ASP A 291 -33.18 31.87 -23.19
N LEU A 292 -32.57 30.76 -23.61
CA LEU A 292 -33.02 29.99 -24.78
C LEU A 292 -34.45 29.46 -24.62
N TYR A 293 -34.80 28.95 -23.42
CA TYR A 293 -36.18 28.52 -23.15
C TYR A 293 -37.18 29.68 -23.22
N ARG A 294 -36.79 30.87 -22.74
CA ARG A 294 -37.63 32.07 -22.83
C ARG A 294 -37.89 32.45 -24.28
N GLU A 295 -36.85 32.54 -25.10
CA GLU A 295 -37.00 32.87 -26.52
C GLU A 295 -37.84 31.81 -27.27
N ALA A 296 -37.66 30.53 -26.96
CA ALA A 296 -38.47 29.47 -27.56
C ALA A 296 -39.95 29.61 -27.20
N ALA A 297 -40.26 29.95 -25.94
CA ALA A 297 -41.63 30.20 -25.49
C ALA A 297 -42.24 31.43 -26.16
N GLU A 298 -41.48 32.51 -26.32
CA GLU A 298 -41.91 33.72 -27.04
C GLU A 298 -42.22 33.41 -28.51
N ARG A 299 -41.32 32.72 -29.22
CA ARG A 299 -41.55 32.29 -30.61
C ARG A 299 -42.78 31.37 -30.75
N ALA A 300 -43.01 30.47 -29.79
CA ALA A 300 -44.20 29.63 -29.78
C ALA A 300 -45.49 30.44 -29.59
N ASN A 301 -45.47 31.45 -28.71
CA ASN A 301 -46.60 32.36 -28.52
C ASN A 301 -46.88 33.22 -29.75
N GLU A 302 -45.84 33.73 -30.42
CA GLU A 302 -45.96 34.46 -31.68
C GLU A 302 -46.59 33.61 -32.78
N ALA A 303 -46.12 32.36 -32.94
CA ALA A 303 -46.72 31.42 -33.89
C ALA A 303 -48.20 31.18 -33.58
N LEU A 304 -48.57 30.97 -32.31
CA LEU A 304 -49.97 30.84 -31.89
C LEU A 304 -50.79 32.09 -32.18
N ALA A 305 -50.22 33.29 -32.00
CA ALA A 305 -50.89 34.54 -32.34
C ALA A 305 -51.13 34.66 -33.86
N ALA A 306 -50.12 34.35 -34.68
CA ALA A 306 -50.26 34.34 -36.13
C ALA A 306 -51.33 33.33 -36.61
N TYR A 307 -51.40 32.14 -36.01
CA TYR A 307 -52.48 31.19 -36.28
C TYR A 307 -53.85 31.73 -35.89
N ARG A 308 -53.98 32.41 -34.75
CA ARG A 308 -55.24 33.03 -34.32
C ARG A 308 -55.67 34.17 -35.25
N GLU A 309 -54.73 34.99 -35.70
CA GLU A 309 -54.99 36.07 -36.65
C GLU A 309 -55.39 35.54 -38.02
N ALA A 310 -54.68 34.52 -38.53
CA ALA A 310 -55.05 33.81 -39.76
C ALA A 310 -56.43 33.11 -39.65
N ALA A 311 -56.77 32.57 -38.48
CA ALA A 311 -58.10 32.01 -38.21
C ALA A 311 -59.19 33.10 -38.08
N GLY A 312 -58.83 34.31 -37.63
CA GLY A 312 -59.72 35.47 -37.57
C GLY A 312 -60.09 36.05 -38.95
N ALA A 313 -59.38 35.66 -40.00
CA ALA A 313 -59.67 36.02 -41.39
C ALA A 313 -60.65 35.07 -42.12
N LEU A 314 -61.15 34.02 -41.45
CA LEU A 314 -62.22 33.15 -41.97
C LEU A 314 -63.56 33.42 -41.24
N PRO A 315 -64.72 33.39 -41.94
CA PRO A 315 -66.02 33.50 -41.28
C PRO A 315 -66.27 32.25 -40.40
N PRO A 316 -67.10 32.36 -39.35
CA PRO A 316 -67.20 31.35 -38.31
C PRO A 316 -67.77 30.03 -38.85
N ALA A 317 -66.95 28.96 -38.82
CA ALA A 317 -67.43 27.59 -38.96
C ALA A 317 -68.13 27.14 -37.66
N PRO A 318 -69.17 26.29 -37.73
CA PRO A 318 -69.97 25.91 -36.57
C PRO A 318 -69.15 25.08 -35.59
N ARG A 319 -69.34 25.35 -34.29
CA ARG A 319 -68.68 24.66 -33.17
C ARG A 319 -68.91 23.14 -33.24
N PRO A 320 -67.87 22.30 -33.36
CA PRO A 320 -68.02 20.88 -33.09
C PRO A 320 -68.01 20.64 -31.56
N ALA A 321 -68.88 19.72 -31.13
CA ALA A 321 -69.03 19.34 -29.74
C ALA A 321 -67.72 18.75 -29.15
N SER A 322 -67.41 19.22 -27.95
CA SER A 322 -66.51 18.70 -26.91
C SER A 322 -65.70 17.41 -27.22
N PRO A 323 -64.38 17.51 -27.53
CA PRO A 323 -63.50 16.35 -27.69
C PRO A 323 -63.04 15.75 -26.33
N LEU A 324 -63.32 16.41 -25.20
CA LEU A 324 -62.92 15.97 -23.86
C LEU A 324 -63.64 14.69 -23.36
N ARG A 325 -64.72 14.23 -24.02
CA ARG A 325 -65.39 12.96 -23.67
C ARG A 325 -64.84 11.72 -24.41
N ALA A 326 -63.99 11.92 -25.41
CA ALA A 326 -63.36 10.82 -26.14
C ALA A 326 -61.99 10.44 -25.54
N LEU A 327 -61.28 11.41 -24.96
CA LEU A 327 -59.97 11.18 -24.32
C LEU A 327 -60.10 10.39 -23.00
N THR A 328 -61.15 10.66 -22.23
CA THR A 328 -61.42 9.92 -20.98
C THR A 328 -61.75 8.45 -21.24
N ARG A 329 -62.48 8.13 -22.33
CA ARG A 329 -62.76 6.74 -22.72
C ARG A 329 -61.55 5.97 -23.27
N LYS A 330 -60.54 6.64 -23.81
CA LYS A 330 -59.28 5.99 -24.24
C LYS A 330 -58.30 5.78 -23.09
N LEU A 331 -58.27 6.68 -22.10
CA LEU A 331 -57.43 6.52 -20.91
C LEU A 331 -57.94 5.40 -19.98
N GLU A 332 -59.26 5.20 -19.91
CA GLU A 332 -59.88 4.13 -19.13
C GLU A 332 -59.59 2.73 -19.71
N ARG A 333 -59.38 2.64 -21.03
CA ARG A 333 -59.06 1.38 -21.73
C ARG A 333 -57.56 1.05 -21.75
N LEU A 334 -56.69 2.00 -21.40
CA LEU A 334 -55.24 1.77 -21.31
C LEU A 334 -54.77 1.33 -19.90
N ARG A 335 -55.65 1.44 -18.89
CA ARG A 335 -55.35 1.05 -17.50
C ARG A 335 -55.62 -0.44 -17.20
N GLY A 336 -56.17 -1.19 -18.15
CA GLY A 336 -56.41 -2.63 -18.01
C GLY A 336 -55.85 -3.40 -19.20
N GLY A 337 -54.58 -3.82 -19.13
CA GLY A 337 -53.97 -4.58 -20.22
C GLY A 337 -52.46 -4.77 -20.13
N SER A 338 -51.96 -5.19 -18.97
CA SER A 338 -50.60 -5.73 -18.83
C SER A 338 -50.62 -7.23 -19.17
N GLY A 339 -49.98 -7.63 -20.28
CA GLY A 339 -49.76 -9.05 -20.59
C GLY A 339 -49.35 -9.41 -22.03
N ALA A 340 -48.04 -9.62 -22.22
CA ALA A 340 -47.40 -10.64 -23.07
C ALA A 340 -47.49 -10.66 -24.63
N THR A 341 -46.29 -10.47 -25.22
CA THR A 341 -45.62 -11.26 -26.29
C THR A 341 -46.07 -11.28 -27.77
N ARG A 342 -45.10 -10.86 -28.62
CA ARG A 342 -44.55 -11.51 -29.85
C ARG A 342 -45.01 -11.08 -31.28
N ARG A 343 -43.99 -10.61 -32.03
CA ARG A 343 -43.60 -10.77 -33.47
C ARG A 343 -44.38 -10.04 -34.59
N ALA A 344 -43.60 -9.33 -35.42
CA ALA A 344 -43.92 -8.56 -36.65
C ALA A 344 -44.21 -9.46 -37.90
N PRO A 345 -44.58 -8.96 -39.12
CA PRO A 345 -43.80 -7.98 -39.92
C PRO A 345 -44.57 -6.88 -40.73
N ASP A 346 -43.79 -5.95 -41.28
CA ASP A 346 -44.05 -4.72 -42.10
C ASP A 346 -44.65 -4.95 -43.52
N PRO A 347 -45.14 -3.87 -44.22
CA PRO A 347 -44.27 -3.10 -45.14
C PRO A 347 -44.45 -1.55 -45.16
N ALA A 348 -43.31 -0.84 -45.10
CA ALA A 348 -42.77 0.33 -45.85
C ALA A 348 -43.73 1.34 -46.56
N VAL A 349 -43.51 2.68 -46.66
CA VAL A 349 -42.31 3.52 -46.91
C VAL A 349 -42.60 5.04 -46.53
N PRO A 350 -41.75 6.08 -46.75
CA PRO A 350 -41.05 6.86 -45.70
C PRO A 350 -41.40 8.37 -45.61
N ALA A 351 -41.01 9.05 -44.52
CA ALA A 351 -40.85 10.52 -44.45
C ALA A 351 -39.90 10.91 -43.28
N PRO A 352 -39.21 12.07 -43.34
CA PRO A 352 -37.93 12.28 -42.64
C PRO A 352 -38.08 12.78 -41.20
N ASP A 353 -37.46 12.08 -40.25
CA ASP A 353 -37.28 12.52 -38.87
C ASP A 353 -36.02 13.37 -38.72
N THR A 354 -36.19 14.62 -38.29
CA THR A 354 -35.12 15.41 -37.68
C THR A 354 -35.21 15.19 -36.17
N ALA A 355 -34.61 14.11 -35.68
CA ALA A 355 -34.51 13.81 -34.26
C ALA A 355 -33.34 14.59 -33.65
N VAL A 356 -33.63 15.45 -32.66
CA VAL A 356 -32.62 16.03 -31.75
C VAL A 356 -32.65 15.18 -30.48
N PRO A 357 -31.53 14.58 -30.03
CA PRO A 357 -31.53 13.71 -28.87
C PRO A 357 -31.62 14.54 -27.57
N VAL A 358 -32.60 14.21 -26.72
CA VAL A 358 -32.65 14.69 -25.34
C VAL A 358 -31.78 13.76 -24.51
N THR A 359 -30.62 14.24 -24.09
CA THR A 359 -29.73 13.54 -23.16
C THR A 359 -30.16 13.90 -21.74
N ASP A 360 -30.84 13.00 -21.05
CA ASP A 360 -31.10 13.11 -19.61
C ASP A 360 -29.78 12.88 -18.85
N MET A 361 -29.27 13.92 -18.19
CA MET A 361 -28.19 13.82 -17.21
C MET A 361 -28.80 13.70 -15.82
N PRO A 362 -28.54 12.62 -15.06
CA PRO A 362 -29.01 12.50 -13.68
C PRO A 362 -28.21 13.44 -12.77
N VAL A 363 -28.93 14.24 -11.98
CA VAL A 363 -28.38 15.03 -10.87
C VAL A 363 -28.12 14.08 -9.69
N PRO A 364 -26.90 14.00 -9.12
CA PRO A 364 -26.70 13.27 -7.89
C PRO A 364 -27.28 14.07 -6.72
N ALA A 365 -28.34 13.56 -6.10
CA ALA A 365 -28.82 14.03 -4.81
C ALA A 365 -27.87 13.53 -3.72
N THR A 366 -26.98 14.38 -3.23
CA THR A 366 -26.24 14.16 -1.98
C THR A 366 -27.15 14.51 -0.80
N ASP A 367 -27.77 13.50 -0.20
CA ASP A 367 -28.38 13.59 1.12
C ASP A 367 -27.28 13.84 2.16
N THR A 368 -27.17 15.10 2.62
CA THR A 368 -26.37 15.45 3.79
C THR A 368 -27.27 15.41 5.02
N SER A 369 -27.40 14.24 5.64
CA SER A 369 -28.02 14.11 6.96
C SER A 369 -27.03 14.58 8.03
N VAL A 370 -27.32 15.72 8.64
CA VAL A 370 -26.65 16.21 9.85
C VAL A 370 -27.24 15.45 11.05
N PRO A 371 -26.49 14.65 11.83
CA PRO A 371 -27.03 14.12 13.07
C PRO A 371 -27.02 15.22 14.14
N ALA A 372 -28.23 15.60 14.56
CA ALA A 372 -28.44 16.40 15.75
C ALA A 372 -28.04 15.60 17.00
N THR A 373 -27.22 16.22 17.84
CA THR A 373 -26.85 15.76 19.17
C THR A 373 -28.10 15.67 20.04
N ASP A 374 -28.43 14.47 20.54
CA ASP A 374 -29.33 14.34 21.67
C ASP A 374 -28.68 13.49 22.76
N ALA A 375 -28.58 14.08 23.93
CA ALA A 375 -27.96 13.52 25.11
C ALA A 375 -29.01 12.68 25.83
N SER A 376 -28.77 11.39 25.99
CA SER A 376 -29.50 10.56 26.97
C SER A 376 -28.64 9.38 27.40
N ALA A 377 -28.16 9.46 28.64
CA ALA A 377 -27.70 8.29 29.39
C ALA A 377 -28.91 7.47 29.85
N PRO A 378 -28.79 6.13 29.85
CA PRO A 378 -29.33 5.40 30.99
C PRO A 378 -28.40 4.31 31.52
N VAL A 379 -28.21 4.41 32.84
CA VAL A 379 -28.11 3.38 33.90
C VAL A 379 -27.95 1.91 33.50
N THR A 380 -26.92 1.33 34.13
CA THR A 380 -26.59 -0.08 34.33
C THR A 380 -27.77 -1.01 34.64
N ASP A 381 -27.83 -2.17 34.00
CA ASP A 381 -28.32 -3.41 34.62
C ASP A 381 -27.64 -4.64 33.99
N THR A 382 -26.87 -5.33 34.83
CA THR A 382 -26.28 -6.66 34.59
C THR A 382 -27.30 -7.76 34.90
N PRO A 383 -27.53 -8.71 33.98
CA PRO A 383 -27.93 -10.06 34.36
C PRO A 383 -26.84 -11.08 34.01
N VAL A 384 -26.46 -11.84 35.01
CA VAL A 384 -25.70 -13.09 34.93
C VAL A 384 -26.59 -14.14 34.29
N GLU A 385 -26.16 -14.78 33.20
CA GLU A 385 -26.79 -16.01 32.70
C GLU A 385 -25.75 -17.11 32.43
N VAL A 386 -26.15 -18.31 32.84
CA VAL A 386 -25.40 -19.56 32.97
C VAL A 386 -25.38 -20.27 31.60
N PRO A 387 -24.25 -20.84 31.14
CA PRO A 387 -24.21 -21.52 29.85
C PRO A 387 -24.85 -22.91 29.94
N ASP A 388 -26.02 -23.09 29.31
CA ASP A 388 -26.56 -24.41 29.02
C ASP A 388 -25.90 -24.99 27.77
N ALA A 389 -25.10 -26.04 27.97
CA ALA A 389 -24.52 -26.84 26.92
C ALA A 389 -25.60 -27.74 26.30
N SER A 390 -25.83 -27.61 25.00
CA SER A 390 -26.55 -28.60 24.21
C SER A 390 -25.85 -28.78 22.87
N ALA A 391 -25.04 -29.83 22.81
CA ALA A 391 -24.42 -30.33 21.59
C ALA A 391 -25.46 -31.07 20.73
N PRO A 392 -25.57 -30.80 19.42
CA PRO A 392 -26.27 -31.69 18.50
C PRO A 392 -25.36 -32.84 18.08
N VAL A 393 -25.77 -34.05 18.46
CA VAL A 393 -25.25 -35.34 18.00
C VAL A 393 -25.47 -35.44 16.49
N THR A 394 -24.43 -35.76 15.72
CA THR A 394 -24.57 -36.11 14.30
C THR A 394 -23.96 -37.49 14.08
N ASP A 395 -24.79 -38.42 13.59
CA ASP A 395 -24.47 -39.82 13.34
C ASP A 395 -23.40 -40.00 12.25
N THR A 396 -22.27 -40.60 12.62
CA THR A 396 -21.31 -41.20 11.69
C THR A 396 -21.68 -42.65 11.41
N PRO A 397 -21.84 -43.08 10.14
CA PRO A 397 -21.97 -44.49 9.82
C PRO A 397 -20.61 -45.21 9.90
N VAL A 398 -20.68 -46.40 10.48
CA VAL A 398 -19.63 -47.41 10.67
C VAL A 398 -19.19 -48.01 9.33
N GLU A 399 -17.87 -48.13 9.12
CA GLU A 399 -17.27 -49.18 8.29
C GLU A 399 -16.25 -49.99 9.10
N VAL A 400 -16.25 -51.29 8.85
CA VAL A 400 -15.73 -52.40 9.68
C VAL A 400 -14.27 -52.71 9.31
N PRO A 401 -13.41 -53.16 10.26
CA PRO A 401 -11.95 -53.16 10.11
C PRO A 401 -11.41 -54.45 9.47
N ASP A 402 -10.21 -54.37 8.89
CA ASP A 402 -9.37 -55.54 8.64
C ASP A 402 -8.11 -55.49 9.51
N ALA A 403 -7.96 -56.55 10.30
CA ALA A 403 -6.91 -56.73 11.29
C ALA A 403 -5.69 -57.44 10.68
N SER A 404 -4.49 -57.03 11.09
CA SER A 404 -3.30 -57.88 11.09
C SER A 404 -2.34 -57.40 12.19
N ALA A 405 -2.31 -58.12 13.30
CA ALA A 405 -1.20 -58.13 14.26
C ALA A 405 -0.29 -59.33 13.94
N PRO A 406 1.00 -59.29 14.33
CA PRO A 406 1.33 -59.99 15.57
C PRO A 406 2.42 -59.37 16.46
N VAL A 407 2.18 -59.55 17.77
CA VAL A 407 3.04 -59.68 18.97
C VAL A 407 4.53 -59.28 18.99
N THR A 408 4.86 -58.50 20.03
CA THR A 408 6.08 -58.71 20.85
C THR A 408 5.74 -58.50 22.32
N ASP A 409 6.00 -59.53 23.13
CA ASP A 409 6.02 -59.50 24.60
C ASP A 409 7.13 -58.58 25.13
N THR A 410 6.92 -57.95 26.28
CA THR A 410 7.82 -58.02 27.46
C THR A 410 7.39 -57.05 28.57
N SER A 411 6.96 -57.64 29.69
CA SER A 411 7.09 -57.23 31.11
C SER A 411 6.53 -55.88 31.60
N ALA A 412 5.49 -55.97 32.42
CA ALA A 412 5.15 -54.98 33.44
C ALA A 412 6.11 -55.08 34.65
N PRO A 413 6.33 -53.96 35.36
CA PRO A 413 6.12 -54.02 36.81
C PRO A 413 5.45 -52.76 37.40
N VAL A 414 4.59 -53.05 38.39
CA VAL A 414 4.09 -52.29 39.56
C VAL A 414 3.80 -50.78 39.48
N THR A 415 2.57 -50.50 39.92
CA THR A 415 1.99 -49.24 40.37
C THR A 415 2.81 -48.54 41.45
N ASP A 416 2.96 -47.21 41.33
CA ASP A 416 2.89 -46.31 42.49
C ASP A 416 2.22 -45.00 42.08
N THR A 417 1.09 -44.74 42.75
CA THR A 417 0.28 -43.52 42.64
C THR A 417 0.99 -42.41 43.42
N SER A 418 1.26 -41.27 42.78
CA SER A 418 1.58 -40.02 43.48
C SER A 418 1.06 -38.83 42.68
N VAL A 419 0.02 -38.19 43.23
CA VAL A 419 -0.58 -36.95 42.75
C VAL A 419 0.35 -35.79 43.10
N PRO A 420 0.80 -34.94 42.15
CA PRO A 420 1.43 -33.69 42.51
C PRO A 420 0.36 -32.64 42.87
N VAL A 421 0.41 -32.19 44.12
CA VAL A 421 -0.30 -31.04 44.66
C VAL A 421 0.26 -29.76 44.01
N PRO A 422 -0.56 -28.86 43.44
CA PRO A 422 -0.07 -27.55 43.00
C PRO A 422 0.13 -26.63 44.21
N ASP A 423 1.39 -26.35 44.55
CA ASP A 423 1.74 -25.30 45.52
C ASP A 423 1.46 -23.92 44.90
N ALA A 424 0.47 -23.24 45.46
CA ALA A 424 0.24 -21.82 45.26
C ALA A 424 1.18 -21.03 46.17
N SER A 425 2.24 -20.46 45.62
CA SER A 425 3.05 -19.44 46.30
C SER A 425 2.78 -18.07 45.68
N ALA A 426 2.09 -17.22 46.44
CA ALA A 426 1.95 -15.79 46.15
C ALA A 426 3.31 -15.08 46.31
N PRO A 427 3.65 -14.09 45.46
CA PRO A 427 4.80 -13.23 45.72
C PRO A 427 4.47 -12.24 46.84
N VAL A 428 5.23 -12.32 47.93
CA VAL A 428 5.33 -11.27 48.95
C VAL A 428 6.08 -10.07 48.38
N THR A 429 5.47 -8.90 48.46
CA THR A 429 6.08 -7.59 48.16
C THR A 429 6.93 -7.14 49.35
N ASP A 430 8.25 -7.15 49.18
CA ASP A 430 9.17 -6.40 50.04
C ASP A 430 9.39 -5.00 49.46
N THR A 431 8.71 -4.02 50.05
CA THR A 431 8.92 -2.59 49.81
C THR A 431 10.13 -2.13 50.62
N SER A 432 11.27 -1.93 49.97
CA SER A 432 12.40 -1.17 50.53
C SER A 432 12.56 0.15 49.78
N ALA A 433 12.36 1.25 50.50
CA ALA A 433 12.52 2.61 49.98
C ALA A 433 14.00 2.95 49.74
N PRO A 434 14.36 3.68 48.66
CA PRO A 434 15.70 4.22 48.52
C PRO A 434 15.85 5.51 49.34
N ALA A 435 16.74 5.47 50.34
CA ALA A 435 17.24 6.64 51.04
C ALA A 435 18.10 7.49 50.09
N THR A 436 17.77 8.77 50.02
CA THR A 436 18.60 9.81 49.40
C THR A 436 19.57 10.30 50.46
N ASP A 437 20.88 10.13 50.26
CA ASP A 437 21.87 10.97 50.94
C ASP A 437 23.11 11.21 50.08
N THR A 438 23.26 12.50 49.79
CA THR A 438 24.29 13.28 49.12
C THR A 438 25.72 13.00 49.61
N PRO A 439 26.71 12.80 48.71
CA PRO A 439 28.11 13.05 49.04
C PRO A 439 28.57 14.45 48.56
N LEU A 440 29.27 15.15 49.46
CA LEU A 440 29.86 16.49 49.36
C LEU A 440 30.92 16.63 48.24
N PRO A 441 31.18 17.86 47.75
CA PRO A 441 32.17 18.10 46.69
C PRO A 441 33.61 18.13 47.24
N ALA A 442 34.47 17.27 46.71
CA ALA A 442 35.91 17.39 46.87
C ALA A 442 36.44 18.43 45.87
N THR A 443 37.03 19.49 46.42
CA THR A 443 37.73 20.53 45.67
C THR A 443 39.21 20.17 45.67
N ASP A 444 39.80 19.93 44.49
CA ASP A 444 41.25 20.02 44.34
C ASP A 444 41.60 20.68 43.00
N THR A 445 42.13 21.89 43.16
CA THR A 445 42.62 22.81 42.13
C THR A 445 44.03 22.42 41.71
N PRO A 446 44.39 22.41 40.42
CA PRO A 446 45.77 22.64 40.01
C PRO A 446 45.98 24.10 39.59
N ALA A 447 46.94 24.76 40.25
CA ALA A 447 47.48 26.06 39.83
C ALA A 447 48.67 25.86 38.85
N PRO A 448 49.04 26.89 38.06
CA PRO A 448 49.87 26.75 36.85
C PRO A 448 51.36 27.12 37.05
N GLY A 449 52.24 26.59 36.19
CA GLY A 449 53.63 27.04 35.98
C GLY A 449 54.29 26.19 34.89
N ALA A 450 54.56 26.72 33.69
CA ALA A 450 55.69 27.55 33.28
C ALA A 450 56.96 26.73 32.87
N GLU A 451 57.44 27.06 31.67
CA GLU A 451 58.81 26.92 31.12
C GLU A 451 59.22 25.71 30.24
N ARG A 452 59.23 26.04 28.93
CA ARG A 452 60.30 25.95 27.91
C ARG A 452 60.69 24.64 27.18
N PRO A 453 61.11 24.79 25.89
CA PRO A 453 61.22 23.69 24.93
C PRO A 453 62.66 23.18 24.75
N GLY A 454 62.82 21.86 24.54
CA GLY A 454 64.09 21.19 24.26
C GLY A 454 64.08 20.46 22.92
N ALA A 455 65.14 20.69 22.13
CA ALA A 455 65.35 20.38 20.71
C ALA A 455 65.26 18.88 20.28
N PRO A 456 65.06 18.61 18.97
CA PRO A 456 65.04 17.26 18.40
C PRO A 456 66.44 16.68 18.16
N ARG A 457 66.60 15.38 18.40
CA ARG A 457 67.80 14.58 18.06
C ARG A 457 67.79 14.14 16.58
N PRO A 458 68.93 14.15 15.87
CA PRO A 458 69.03 13.78 14.46
C PRO A 458 69.27 12.27 14.21
N SER A 459 68.89 11.86 12.99
CA SER A 459 68.89 10.52 12.38
C SER A 459 70.23 9.75 12.41
N PRO A 460 70.20 8.40 12.38
CA PRO A 460 71.41 7.59 12.24
C PRO A 460 71.88 7.46 10.78
N ARG A 461 73.19 7.58 10.57
CA ARG A 461 73.91 7.24 9.32
C ARG A 461 74.13 5.71 9.21
N PRO A 462 74.33 5.18 7.99
CA PRO A 462 74.55 3.75 7.75
C PRO A 462 76.02 3.37 8.02
N ARG A 463 76.26 2.07 8.27
CA ARG A 463 77.59 1.46 8.15
C ARG A 463 77.53 0.23 7.27
N GLU A 464 78.43 0.24 6.31
CA GLU A 464 79.01 -0.90 5.60
C GLU A 464 79.72 -1.83 6.60
N GLU A 465 79.48 -3.14 6.52
CA GLU A 465 80.42 -4.20 6.11
C GLU A 465 79.72 -5.56 6.15
#